data_AF-A0A6P0MWZ4-F1
#
_entry.id   AF-A0A6P0MWZ4-F1
#
_cell.length_a   1.000
_cell.length_b   1.000
_cell.length_c   1.000
_cell.angle_alpha   90.00
_cell.angle_beta   90.00
_cell.angle_gamma   90.00
#
_symmetry.space_group_name_H-M   'P 1'
#
loop_
_entity.id
_entity.type
_entity.pdbx_description
1 polymer ?
#
loop_
_entity_poly.entity_id
_entity_poly.type
_entity_poly.pdbx_seq_one_letter_code
_entity_poly.pdbx_strand_id
1 'polypeptide(L)'
;MLWVKLGQKAINRLIRCLNDPDPSVRISAAKALGKIGTEVAIDPLIKSLDDPDPSVCTSAADALGKIGIEMGIELLIKCLDNDNSYLRVMAAEALGEIGTDATIPKLIYLLKNEEFAATIATTNDQDTFHKTMKALEASQERYQVYNPTYRPKPSPKPDSPKPITTKTIYILHLSDLHITTPDQATLWSNQLAQDLKQDLQIPHLDVLILSGDIANYSTTEEYDAAQQFLHNLRQDFSLDPKQIVLVPGNHDLNWELAKQAYQLWDLEDYEGELKDGHYIKVSEEVIRVRDEAKYRQRFAHFSQFYQAIKAQPYPLDYHQQGIIDHLPEQNLLILGLNSAWQLDHHFKYRASIHPVALSNAITEIRRNPDYRNCLKIAVWHHALNSAGSDRITDQGFIEQLAVAGFRFFLHGHIHKAETSLFRYDLSLDGRKLDRICAGTFGAPTKELVSGYPWQYNLLTFEGNQLTVRTRRREEENGAWKPDSRWTQGPGLGGLDSYSIEL
;
A
#
# COMPACT_ATOMS: atom_id res chain seq x y z
N MET A 1 6.16 -14.79 29.15
CA MET A 1 7.63 -14.98 29.25
C MET A 1 8.13 -16.39 28.93
N LEU A 2 7.44 -17.48 29.34
CA LEU A 2 7.90 -18.85 29.06
C LEU A 2 7.73 -19.28 27.59
N TRP A 3 6.61 -18.90 26.97
CA TRP A 3 6.24 -19.24 25.58
C TRP A 3 7.12 -18.56 24.52
N VAL A 4 7.51 -17.30 24.74
CA VAL A 4 8.47 -16.57 23.86
C VAL A 4 9.86 -17.19 23.93
N LYS A 5 10.31 -17.62 25.12
CA LYS A 5 11.60 -18.33 25.30
C LYS A 5 11.60 -19.72 24.66
N LEU A 6 10.47 -20.42 24.68
CA LEU A 6 10.29 -21.73 24.02
C LEU A 6 10.31 -21.58 22.49
N GLY A 7 9.66 -20.56 21.93
CA GLY A 7 9.68 -20.23 20.50
C GLY A 7 11.09 -19.90 19.98
N GLN A 8 11.84 -19.04 20.67
CA GLN A 8 13.21 -18.68 20.25
C GLN A 8 14.17 -19.88 20.31
N LYS A 9 14.02 -20.75 21.31
CA LYS A 9 14.86 -21.96 21.44
C LYS A 9 14.58 -22.96 20.31
N ALA A 10 13.35 -23.03 19.83
CA ALA A 10 12.99 -23.84 18.67
C ALA A 10 13.57 -23.28 17.37
N ILE A 11 13.49 -21.96 17.15
CA ILE A 11 14.10 -21.28 16.00
C ILE A 11 15.62 -21.51 15.96
N ASN A 12 16.31 -21.31 17.08
CA ASN A 12 17.76 -21.54 17.15
C ASN A 12 18.15 -23.00 16.89
N ARG A 13 17.28 -23.97 17.21
CA ARG A 13 17.50 -25.38 16.87
C ARG A 13 17.34 -25.63 15.38
N LEU A 14 16.31 -25.07 14.76
CA LEU A 14 16.10 -25.16 13.32
C LEU A 14 17.25 -24.50 12.53
N ILE A 15 17.77 -23.35 12.99
CA ILE A 15 18.96 -22.73 12.38
C ILE A 15 20.18 -23.66 12.45
N ARG A 16 20.37 -24.41 13.55
CA ARG A 16 21.46 -25.40 13.63
C ARG A 16 21.25 -26.56 12.65
N CYS A 17 20.01 -27.01 12.48
CA CYS A 17 19.65 -28.08 11.54
C CYS A 17 19.91 -27.70 10.08
N LEU A 18 20.12 -26.41 9.74
CA LEU A 18 20.60 -26.00 8.41
C LEU A 18 22.04 -26.45 8.11
N ASN A 19 22.78 -26.94 9.10
CA ASN A 19 24.15 -27.47 8.91
C ASN A 19 24.23 -28.98 9.23
N ASP A 20 23.09 -29.67 9.24
CA ASP A 20 23.04 -31.11 9.52
C ASP A 20 23.73 -31.91 8.39
N PRO A 21 24.47 -32.99 8.69
CA PRO A 21 25.07 -33.84 7.66
C PRO A 21 24.04 -34.41 6.68
N ASP A 22 22.79 -34.66 7.10
CA ASP A 22 21.72 -35.16 6.23
C ASP A 22 21.01 -34.01 5.48
N PRO A 23 21.07 -33.98 4.12
CA PRO A 23 20.35 -32.98 3.32
C PRO A 23 18.85 -32.92 3.59
N SER A 24 18.22 -34.05 3.93
CA SER A 24 16.79 -34.13 4.24
C SER A 24 16.42 -33.31 5.48
N VAL A 25 17.33 -33.27 6.46
CA VAL A 25 17.19 -32.47 7.68
C VAL A 25 17.40 -31.00 7.37
N ARG A 26 18.38 -30.65 6.54
CA ARG A 26 18.61 -29.26 6.09
C ARG A 26 17.42 -28.70 5.30
N ILE A 27 16.87 -29.48 4.36
CA ILE A 27 15.65 -29.16 3.61
C ILE A 27 14.48 -28.89 4.56
N SER A 28 14.26 -29.80 5.52
CA SER A 28 13.15 -29.68 6.48
C SER A 28 13.31 -28.46 7.38
N ALA A 29 14.54 -28.16 7.78
CA ALA A 29 14.88 -26.98 8.56
C ALA A 29 14.60 -25.69 7.77
N ALA A 30 15.05 -25.62 6.51
CA ALA A 30 14.81 -24.48 5.65
C ALA A 30 13.31 -24.23 5.45
N LYS A 31 12.54 -25.27 5.10
CA LYS A 31 11.08 -25.20 4.97
C LYS A 31 10.38 -24.76 6.26
N ALA A 32 10.82 -25.28 7.41
CA ALA A 32 10.26 -24.92 8.70
C ALA A 32 10.54 -23.45 9.04
N LEU A 33 11.76 -22.95 8.81
CA LEU A 33 12.13 -21.55 9.02
C LEU A 33 11.36 -20.62 8.08
N GLY A 34 11.20 -21.00 6.82
CA GLY A 34 10.36 -20.27 5.86
C GLY A 34 8.90 -20.14 6.31
N LYS A 35 8.32 -21.22 6.84
CA LYS A 35 6.96 -21.19 7.42
C LYS A 35 6.85 -20.34 8.69
N ILE A 36 7.93 -20.27 9.47
CA ILE A 36 7.98 -19.47 10.71
C ILE A 36 8.06 -17.98 10.38
N GLY A 37 8.69 -17.60 9.26
CA GLY A 37 8.69 -16.21 8.81
C GLY A 37 9.56 -15.27 9.66
N THR A 38 10.62 -15.78 10.29
CA THR A 38 11.46 -14.98 11.22
C THR A 38 12.70 -14.40 10.55
N GLU A 39 12.95 -13.11 10.73
CA GLU A 39 14.12 -12.42 10.17
C GLU A 39 15.47 -13.00 10.63
N VAL A 40 15.51 -13.57 11.84
CA VAL A 40 16.74 -14.19 12.40
C VAL A 40 17.20 -15.40 11.57
N ALA A 41 16.33 -15.96 10.72
CA ALA A 41 16.65 -17.06 9.83
C ALA A 41 17.23 -16.62 8.48
N ILE A 42 17.23 -15.33 8.14
CA ILE A 42 17.65 -14.81 6.82
C ILE A 42 19.12 -15.13 6.55
N ASP A 43 20.06 -14.70 7.40
CA ASP A 43 21.49 -14.93 7.17
C ASP A 43 21.86 -16.43 7.11
N PRO A 44 21.32 -17.30 7.99
CA PRO A 44 21.51 -18.75 7.87
C PRO A 44 20.97 -19.35 6.57
N LEU A 45 19.79 -18.92 6.12
CA LEU A 45 19.18 -19.42 4.88
C LEU A 45 19.94 -18.93 3.64
N ILE A 46 20.49 -17.72 3.66
CA ILE A 46 21.37 -17.23 2.58
C ILE A 46 22.61 -18.12 2.44
N LYS A 47 23.21 -18.55 3.55
CA LYS A 47 24.34 -19.50 3.49
C LYS A 47 23.91 -20.83 2.89
N SER A 48 22.69 -21.28 3.16
CA SER A 48 22.12 -22.50 2.57
C SER A 48 21.79 -22.39 1.08
N LEU A 49 21.90 -21.21 0.46
CA LEU A 49 21.85 -21.09 -1.01
C LEU A 49 23.11 -21.64 -1.68
N ASP A 50 24.22 -21.73 -0.96
CA ASP A 50 25.51 -22.30 -1.41
C ASP A 50 25.70 -23.75 -0.93
N ASP A 51 24.60 -24.45 -0.63
CA ASP A 51 24.65 -25.85 -0.19
C ASP A 51 25.05 -26.78 -1.35
N PRO A 52 25.84 -27.86 -1.09
CA PRO A 52 26.17 -28.84 -2.13
C PRO A 52 24.97 -29.62 -2.66
N ASP A 53 23.84 -29.67 -1.93
CA ASP A 53 22.60 -30.30 -2.37
C ASP A 53 21.61 -29.28 -2.97
N PRO A 54 21.25 -29.41 -4.26
CA PRO A 54 20.35 -28.47 -4.93
C PRO A 54 18.94 -28.35 -4.32
N SER A 55 18.46 -29.40 -3.67
CA SER A 55 17.15 -29.39 -3.01
C SER A 55 17.17 -28.53 -1.75
N VAL A 56 18.33 -28.42 -1.09
CA VAL A 56 18.54 -27.51 0.05
C VAL A 56 18.55 -26.08 -0.44
N CYS A 57 19.28 -25.78 -1.52
CA CYS A 57 19.30 -24.45 -2.16
C CYS A 57 17.89 -23.97 -2.52
N THR A 58 17.13 -24.82 -3.20
CA THR A 58 15.73 -24.53 -3.59
C THR A 58 14.87 -24.26 -2.35
N SER A 59 15.01 -25.07 -1.31
CA SER A 59 14.23 -24.90 -0.08
C SER A 59 14.63 -23.65 0.71
N ALA A 60 15.88 -23.22 0.63
CA ALA A 60 16.38 -22.00 1.24
C ALA A 60 15.90 -20.76 0.49
N ALA A 61 15.90 -20.79 -0.85
CA ALA A 61 15.33 -19.76 -1.71
C ALA A 61 13.83 -19.56 -1.44
N ASP A 62 13.05 -20.65 -1.45
CA ASP A 62 11.62 -20.64 -1.12
C ASP A 62 11.35 -20.12 0.30
N ALA A 63 12.21 -20.49 1.26
CA ALA A 63 12.11 -20.00 2.63
C ALA A 63 12.40 -18.50 2.75
N LEU A 64 13.42 -17.98 2.05
CA LEU A 64 13.75 -16.55 2.01
C LEU A 64 12.63 -15.74 1.39
N GLY A 65 12.00 -16.24 0.32
CA GLY A 65 10.84 -15.58 -0.28
C GLY A 65 9.64 -15.49 0.64
N LYS A 66 9.46 -16.46 1.54
CA LYS A 66 8.36 -16.48 2.53
C LYS A 66 8.58 -15.58 3.74
N ILE A 67 9.84 -15.29 4.13
CA ILE A 67 10.15 -14.60 5.39
C ILE A 67 9.96 -13.09 5.33
N GLY A 68 10.19 -12.42 4.20
CA GLY A 68 10.02 -10.97 4.15
C GLY A 68 10.78 -10.30 3.03
N ILE A 69 10.02 -9.58 2.22
CA ILE A 69 10.26 -9.30 0.80
C ILE A 69 11.35 -8.25 0.56
N GLU A 70 11.75 -7.40 1.49
CA GLU A 70 12.66 -6.29 1.13
C GLU A 70 14.15 -6.63 1.35
N MET A 71 14.52 -7.03 2.57
CA MET A 71 15.91 -7.36 2.91
C MET A 71 16.39 -8.67 2.25
N GLY A 72 15.51 -9.66 2.12
CA GLY A 72 15.80 -10.90 1.40
C GLY A 72 16.02 -10.65 -0.10
N ILE A 73 15.23 -9.77 -0.72
CA ILE A 73 15.40 -9.40 -2.13
C ILE A 73 16.69 -8.64 -2.36
N GLU A 74 17.05 -7.70 -1.49
CA GLU A 74 18.32 -6.97 -1.64
C GLU A 74 19.54 -7.89 -1.54
N LEU A 75 19.48 -8.87 -0.65
CA LEU A 75 20.54 -9.85 -0.50
C LEU A 75 20.59 -10.84 -1.67
N LEU A 76 19.44 -11.30 -2.18
CA LEU A 76 19.38 -12.12 -3.40
C LEU A 76 19.89 -11.35 -4.63
N ILE A 77 19.57 -10.06 -4.75
CA ILE A 77 20.09 -9.19 -5.81
C ILE A 77 21.61 -9.06 -5.71
N LYS A 78 22.17 -8.96 -4.51
CA LYS A 78 23.61 -8.98 -4.30
C LYS A 78 24.23 -10.34 -4.68
N CYS A 79 23.51 -11.44 -4.43
CA CYS A 79 23.93 -12.79 -4.85
C CYS A 79 23.94 -12.99 -6.37
N LEU A 80 23.23 -12.15 -7.15
CA LEU A 80 23.34 -12.14 -8.62
C LEU A 80 24.73 -11.67 -9.10
N ASP A 81 25.49 -10.95 -8.28
CA ASP A 81 26.82 -10.44 -8.59
C ASP A 81 27.94 -11.24 -7.87
N ASN A 82 27.65 -12.49 -7.50
CA ASN A 82 28.60 -13.36 -6.81
C ASN A 82 29.50 -14.11 -7.82
N ASP A 83 30.76 -14.37 -7.46
CA ASP A 83 31.69 -15.14 -8.30
C ASP A 83 31.21 -16.58 -8.57
N ASN A 84 30.44 -17.17 -7.64
CA ASN A 84 29.87 -18.50 -7.79
C ASN A 84 28.65 -18.48 -8.72
N SER A 85 28.81 -19.06 -9.92
CA SER A 85 27.74 -19.16 -10.93
C SER A 85 26.49 -19.87 -10.44
N TYR A 86 26.65 -20.89 -9.60
CA TYR A 86 25.53 -21.64 -9.06
C TYR A 86 24.68 -20.77 -8.10
N LEU A 87 25.34 -19.95 -7.28
CA LEU A 87 24.66 -19.02 -6.38
C LEU A 87 23.91 -17.91 -7.15
N ARG A 88 24.48 -17.43 -8.27
CA ARG A 88 23.80 -16.46 -9.15
C ARG A 88 22.52 -17.05 -9.75
N VAL A 89 22.59 -18.27 -10.28
CA VAL A 89 21.47 -19.01 -10.84
C VAL A 89 20.35 -19.20 -9.81
N MET A 90 20.70 -19.65 -8.61
CA MET A 90 19.73 -19.86 -7.52
C MET A 90 19.12 -18.54 -7.03
N ALA A 91 19.90 -17.47 -6.98
CA ALA A 91 19.39 -16.15 -6.64
C ALA A 91 18.40 -15.62 -7.69
N ALA A 92 18.67 -15.84 -8.98
CA ALA A 92 17.76 -15.48 -10.06
C ALA A 92 16.44 -16.26 -10.00
N GLU A 93 16.51 -17.57 -9.76
CA GLU A 93 15.31 -18.41 -9.56
C GLU A 93 14.52 -17.96 -8.33
N ALA A 94 15.19 -17.73 -7.19
CA ALA A 94 14.55 -17.24 -5.97
C ALA A 94 13.83 -15.91 -6.21
N LEU A 95 14.46 -14.97 -6.93
CA LEU A 95 13.86 -13.68 -7.27
C LEU A 95 12.65 -13.84 -8.20
N GLY A 96 12.66 -14.82 -9.12
CA GLY A 96 11.52 -15.14 -9.98
C GLY A 96 10.36 -15.80 -9.25
N GLU A 97 10.65 -16.69 -8.29
CA GLU A 97 9.63 -17.31 -7.44
C GLU A 97 8.99 -16.29 -6.51
N ILE A 98 9.80 -15.43 -5.88
CA ILE A 98 9.37 -14.29 -5.06
C ILE A 98 8.48 -13.38 -5.89
N GLY A 99 8.98 -13.00 -7.06
CA GLY A 99 8.31 -12.19 -8.07
C GLY A 99 7.54 -11.04 -7.47
N THR A 100 8.20 -9.96 -7.05
CA THR A 100 7.52 -8.72 -6.63
C THR A 100 7.93 -7.57 -7.55
N ASP A 101 7.09 -6.56 -7.71
CA ASP A 101 7.36 -5.41 -8.56
C ASP A 101 8.62 -4.62 -8.15
N ALA A 102 8.96 -4.62 -6.86
CA ALA A 102 10.20 -4.06 -6.33
C ALA A 102 11.47 -4.69 -6.93
N THR A 103 11.38 -5.92 -7.45
CA THR A 103 12.49 -6.58 -8.17
C THR A 103 12.67 -6.03 -9.58
N ILE A 104 11.62 -5.53 -10.24
CA ILE A 104 11.62 -5.19 -11.67
C ILE A 104 12.67 -4.11 -12.00
N PRO A 105 12.71 -2.94 -11.32
CA PRO A 105 13.73 -1.93 -11.60
C PRO A 105 15.15 -2.42 -11.31
N LYS A 106 15.31 -3.26 -10.28
CA LYS A 106 16.63 -3.75 -9.84
C LYS A 106 17.17 -4.82 -10.80
N LEU A 107 16.33 -5.74 -11.28
CA LEU A 107 16.67 -6.74 -12.31
C LEU A 107 16.98 -6.07 -13.66
N ILE A 108 16.20 -5.04 -14.06
CA ILE A 108 16.48 -4.26 -15.28
C ILE A 108 17.81 -3.52 -15.17
N TYR A 109 18.13 -2.94 -14.00
CA TYR A 109 19.39 -2.24 -13.78
C TYR A 109 20.58 -3.20 -13.89
N LEU A 110 20.50 -4.37 -13.25
CA LEU A 110 21.52 -5.42 -13.34
C LEU A 110 21.76 -5.86 -14.79
N LEU A 111 20.69 -6.16 -15.55
CA LEU A 111 20.79 -6.57 -16.96
C LEU A 111 21.38 -5.49 -17.87
N LYS A 112 21.34 -4.21 -17.47
CA LYS A 112 21.93 -3.08 -18.20
C LYS A 112 23.36 -2.76 -17.77
N ASN A 113 23.85 -3.35 -16.68
CA ASN A 113 25.21 -3.13 -16.21
C ASN A 113 26.20 -3.84 -17.14
N GLU A 114 27.11 -3.08 -17.75
CA GLU A 114 28.12 -3.59 -18.70
C GLU A 114 29.08 -4.59 -18.07
N GLU A 115 29.35 -4.48 -16.75
CA GLU A 115 30.22 -5.39 -16.01
C GLU A 115 29.53 -6.75 -15.79
N PHE A 116 28.25 -6.75 -15.42
CA PHE A 116 27.43 -7.97 -15.29
C PHE A 116 27.25 -8.65 -16.65
N ALA A 117 26.99 -7.87 -17.71
CA ALA A 117 26.89 -8.38 -19.08
C ALA A 117 28.24 -8.98 -19.57
N ALA A 118 29.36 -8.36 -19.21
CA ALA A 118 30.70 -8.89 -19.50
C ALA A 118 31.01 -10.18 -18.73
N THR A 119 30.60 -10.27 -17.46
CA THR A 119 30.76 -11.48 -16.63
C THR A 119 29.95 -12.65 -17.19
N ILE A 120 28.70 -12.42 -17.60
CA ILE A 120 27.85 -13.44 -18.26
C ILE A 120 28.47 -13.89 -19.60
N ALA A 121 28.96 -12.94 -20.40
CA ALA A 121 29.57 -13.22 -21.69
C ALA A 121 30.89 -13.99 -21.61
N THR A 122 31.68 -13.77 -20.54
CA THR A 122 33.00 -14.41 -20.35
C THR A 122 32.91 -15.76 -19.62
N THR A 123 31.91 -15.98 -18.77
CA THR A 123 31.72 -17.23 -18.01
C THR A 123 30.84 -18.26 -18.71
N ASN A 124 30.28 -17.93 -19.88
CA ASN A 124 29.31 -18.75 -20.61
C ASN A 124 28.06 -19.10 -19.76
N ASP A 125 27.76 -18.27 -18.76
CA ASP A 125 26.66 -18.43 -17.80
C ASP A 125 25.34 -17.92 -18.37
N GLN A 126 24.95 -18.49 -19.52
CA GLN A 126 23.67 -18.19 -20.16
C GLN A 126 22.46 -18.55 -19.28
N ASP A 127 22.65 -19.46 -18.32
CA ASP A 127 21.60 -19.93 -17.41
C ASP A 127 21.18 -18.83 -16.42
N THR A 128 22.15 -18.11 -15.83
CA THR A 128 21.85 -16.93 -14.98
C THR A 128 21.10 -15.88 -15.77
N PHE A 129 21.56 -15.51 -16.97
CA PHE A 129 20.87 -14.53 -17.81
C PHE A 129 19.43 -14.96 -18.14
N HIS A 130 19.24 -16.21 -18.57
CA HIS A 130 17.93 -16.75 -18.91
C HIS A 130 17.00 -16.76 -17.70
N LYS A 131 17.49 -17.16 -16.52
CA LYS A 131 16.70 -17.20 -15.29
C LYS A 131 16.40 -15.81 -14.74
N THR A 132 17.31 -14.85 -14.85
CA THR A 132 17.06 -13.44 -14.52
C THR A 132 16.02 -12.84 -15.45
N MET A 133 16.07 -13.13 -16.75
CA MET A 133 15.04 -12.73 -17.72
C MET A 133 13.70 -13.39 -17.43
N LYS A 134 13.67 -14.69 -17.14
CA LYS A 134 12.45 -15.42 -16.77
C LYS A 134 11.86 -14.90 -15.45
N ALA A 135 12.69 -14.54 -14.48
CA ALA A 135 12.26 -13.91 -13.23
C ALA A 135 11.64 -12.53 -13.47
N LEU A 136 12.22 -11.74 -14.36
CA LEU A 136 11.68 -10.46 -14.80
C LEU A 136 10.33 -10.65 -15.52
N GLU A 137 10.26 -11.58 -16.47
CA GLU A 137 9.04 -11.89 -17.23
C GLU A 137 7.93 -12.42 -16.32
N ALA A 138 8.23 -13.36 -15.42
CA ALA A 138 7.28 -13.88 -14.44
C ALA A 138 6.77 -12.79 -13.49
N SER A 139 7.65 -11.87 -13.07
CA SER A 139 7.26 -10.71 -12.26
C SER A 139 6.39 -9.73 -13.06
N GLN A 140 6.73 -9.47 -14.32
CA GLN A 140 5.94 -8.59 -15.19
C GLN A 140 4.56 -9.19 -15.50
N GLU A 141 4.48 -10.49 -15.76
CA GLU A 141 3.24 -11.22 -16.04
C GLU A 141 2.35 -11.31 -14.80
N ARG A 142 2.92 -11.70 -13.65
CA ARG A 142 2.18 -11.84 -12.37
C ARG A 142 1.56 -10.52 -11.90
N TYR A 143 2.18 -9.38 -12.22
CA TYR A 143 1.71 -8.05 -11.82
C TYR A 143 1.15 -7.23 -12.97
N GLN A 144 1.04 -7.80 -14.18
CA GLN A 144 0.56 -7.12 -15.39
C GLN A 144 1.30 -5.79 -15.68
N VAL A 145 2.58 -5.69 -15.30
CA VAL A 145 3.41 -4.50 -15.50
C VAL A 145 4.02 -4.55 -16.89
N TYR A 146 3.23 -4.26 -17.92
CA TYR A 146 3.72 -4.06 -19.29
C TYR A 146 3.84 -2.56 -19.60
N ASN A 147 5.06 -2.05 -19.83
CA ASN A 147 5.38 -1.17 -20.99
C ASN A 147 6.90 -0.86 -21.15
N PRO A 148 7.75 -1.79 -21.64
CA PRO A 148 9.18 -1.50 -21.81
C PRO A 148 9.53 -0.72 -23.11
N THR A 149 8.57 -0.38 -23.98
CA THR A 149 8.88 0.28 -25.28
C THR A 149 8.40 1.72 -25.40
N TYR A 150 7.58 2.22 -24.46
CA TYR A 150 7.21 3.63 -24.45
C TYR A 150 8.27 4.46 -23.72
N ARG A 151 9.16 5.11 -24.48
CA ARG A 151 9.85 6.31 -23.97
C ARG A 151 8.90 7.49 -24.19
N PRO A 152 8.28 8.06 -23.13
CA PRO A 152 7.60 9.34 -23.29
C PRO A 152 8.59 10.34 -23.88
N LYS A 153 8.19 11.04 -24.95
CA LYS A 153 8.96 12.22 -25.39
C LYS A 153 9.12 13.12 -24.17
N PRO A 154 10.32 13.66 -23.89
CA PRO A 154 10.52 14.59 -22.78
C PRO A 154 9.52 15.72 -22.97
N SER A 155 8.49 15.75 -22.13
CA SER A 155 7.66 16.93 -22.00
C SER A 155 8.54 18.01 -21.39
N PRO A 156 8.34 19.29 -21.72
CA PRO A 156 9.02 20.36 -21.00
C PRO A 156 8.85 20.11 -19.49
N LYS A 157 9.96 20.22 -18.76
CA LYS A 157 9.98 20.11 -17.30
C LYS A 157 8.80 20.94 -16.77
N PRO A 158 7.91 20.40 -15.92
CA PRO A 158 7.01 21.27 -15.19
C PRO A 158 7.89 22.32 -14.51
N ASP A 159 7.53 23.60 -14.64
CA ASP A 159 8.25 24.67 -13.97
C ASP A 159 8.50 24.23 -12.54
N SER A 160 9.77 24.22 -12.12
CA SER A 160 10.17 23.85 -10.77
C SER A 160 9.24 24.56 -9.80
N PRO A 161 8.50 23.83 -8.94
CA PRO A 161 7.56 24.45 -8.01
C PRO A 161 8.34 25.53 -7.26
N LYS A 162 7.88 26.78 -7.39
CA LYS A 162 8.46 27.88 -6.62
C LYS A 162 8.36 27.51 -5.14
N PRO A 163 9.37 27.87 -4.33
CA PRO A 163 9.48 27.39 -2.96
C PRO A 163 8.15 27.52 -2.24
N ILE A 164 7.69 26.36 -1.76
CA ILE A 164 6.50 26.19 -0.93
C ILE A 164 6.69 27.11 0.28
N THR A 165 5.58 27.70 0.71
CA THR A 165 5.43 28.60 1.85
C THR A 165 6.53 28.49 2.90
N THR A 166 7.08 29.61 3.39
CA THR A 166 8.01 29.65 4.53
C THR A 166 7.42 29.10 5.84
N LYS A 167 6.16 28.69 5.82
CA LYS A 167 5.40 28.15 6.94
C LYS A 167 5.40 26.62 6.84
N THR A 168 5.77 25.97 7.94
CA THR A 168 5.69 24.52 8.10
C THR A 168 4.23 24.06 8.02
N ILE A 169 3.95 23.04 7.21
CA ILE A 169 2.61 22.46 7.05
C ILE A 169 2.57 21.09 7.73
N TYR A 170 1.53 20.85 8.52
CA TYR A 170 1.30 19.57 9.22
C TYR A 170 0.07 18.87 8.66
N ILE A 171 0.26 17.66 8.11
CA ILE A 171 -0.81 16.80 7.62
C ILE A 171 -0.85 15.52 8.47
N LEU A 172 -2.00 15.23 9.07
CA LEU A 172 -2.24 13.99 9.78
C LEU A 172 -2.85 12.98 8.82
N HIS A 173 -2.17 11.85 8.61
CA HIS A 173 -2.63 10.77 7.75
C HIS A 173 -3.01 9.56 8.60
N LEU A 174 -4.31 9.29 8.67
CA LEU A 174 -4.88 8.11 9.32
C LEU A 174 -5.50 7.20 8.26
N SER A 175 -5.52 5.91 8.56
CA SER A 175 -6.17 4.89 7.75
C SER A 175 -6.66 3.77 8.63
N ASP A 176 -7.66 3.02 8.17
CA ASP A 176 -8.14 1.81 8.83
C ASP A 176 -8.48 2.11 10.31
N LEU A 177 -9.38 3.07 10.50
CA LEU A 177 -9.81 3.53 11.81
C LEU A 177 -10.67 2.46 12.49
N HIS A 178 -11.58 1.81 11.77
CA HIS A 178 -12.53 0.82 12.30
C HIS A 178 -13.20 1.27 13.62
N ILE A 179 -13.67 2.52 13.67
CA ILE A 179 -14.38 3.02 14.84
C ILE A 179 -15.76 2.37 14.91
N THR A 180 -16.10 1.84 16.08
CA THR A 180 -17.34 1.09 16.31
C THR A 180 -18.19 1.66 17.43
N THR A 181 -17.61 2.38 18.38
CA THR A 181 -18.35 2.90 19.55
C THR A 181 -17.95 4.34 19.92
N PRO A 182 -18.86 5.12 20.53
CA PRO A 182 -18.55 6.48 21.01
C PRO A 182 -17.45 6.53 22.08
N ASP A 183 -17.35 5.51 22.94
CA ASP A 183 -16.30 5.41 23.96
C ASP A 183 -14.92 5.26 23.30
N GLN A 184 -14.82 4.39 22.31
CA GLN A 184 -13.62 4.19 21.49
C GLN A 184 -13.25 5.49 20.76
N ALA A 185 -14.22 6.15 20.14
CA ALA A 185 -14.03 7.44 19.48
C ALA A 185 -13.46 8.51 20.43
N THR A 186 -14.02 8.61 21.63
CA THR A 186 -13.57 9.59 22.64
C THR A 186 -12.17 9.27 23.15
N LEU A 187 -11.92 8.01 23.49
CA LEU A 187 -10.63 7.58 24.00
C LEU A 187 -9.51 7.78 22.97
N TRP A 188 -9.73 7.33 21.73
CA TRP A 188 -8.71 7.38 20.69
C TRP A 188 -8.45 8.79 20.18
N SER A 189 -9.47 9.64 20.08
CA SER A 189 -9.27 11.06 19.74
C SER A 189 -8.45 11.78 20.82
N ASN A 190 -8.72 11.51 22.11
CA ASN A 190 -7.93 12.06 23.21
C ASN A 190 -6.47 11.57 23.21
N GLN A 191 -6.24 10.28 23.00
CA GLN A 191 -4.89 9.70 22.92
C GLN A 191 -4.08 10.30 21.75
N LEU A 192 -4.73 10.45 20.60
CA LEU A 192 -4.12 11.06 19.42
C LEU A 192 -3.83 12.54 19.65
N ALA A 193 -4.77 13.31 20.20
CA ALA A 193 -4.57 14.71 20.54
C ALA A 193 -3.44 14.89 21.57
N GLN A 194 -3.34 14.00 22.55
CA GLN A 194 -2.26 13.98 23.53
C GLN A 194 -0.90 13.77 22.86
N ASP A 195 -0.76 12.76 21.99
CA ASP A 195 0.49 12.49 21.27
C ASP A 195 0.91 13.68 20.39
N LEU A 196 -0.03 14.23 19.63
CA LEU A 196 0.23 15.36 18.75
C LEU A 196 0.62 16.63 19.52
N LYS A 197 -0.07 16.96 20.63
CA LYS A 197 0.15 18.21 21.39
C LYS A 197 1.27 18.12 22.43
N GLN A 198 1.42 16.99 23.11
CA GLN A 198 2.36 16.86 24.23
C GLN A 198 3.68 16.21 23.81
N ASP A 199 3.62 15.13 23.04
CA ASP A 199 4.83 14.38 22.67
C ASP A 199 5.48 14.96 21.42
N LEU A 200 4.70 15.17 20.35
CA LEU A 200 5.18 15.77 19.10
C LEU A 200 5.17 17.30 19.12
N GLN A 201 4.41 17.90 20.03
CA GLN A 201 4.33 19.35 20.24
C GLN A 201 4.03 20.14 18.95
N ILE A 202 3.14 19.61 18.10
CA ILE A 202 2.77 20.32 16.88
C ILE A 202 1.98 21.59 17.24
N PRO A 203 2.30 22.73 16.61
CA PRO A 203 1.65 24.01 16.94
C PRO A 203 0.22 24.11 16.41
N HIS A 204 -0.09 23.38 15.33
CA HIS A 204 -1.39 23.32 14.67
C HIS A 204 -1.45 22.09 13.76
N LEU A 205 -2.62 21.83 13.20
CA LEU A 205 -2.82 20.83 12.16
C LEU A 205 -3.48 21.51 10.94
N ASP A 206 -2.90 21.35 9.76
CA ASP A 206 -3.40 22.00 8.54
C ASP A 206 -4.36 21.11 7.75
N VAL A 207 -4.14 19.79 7.75
CA VAL A 207 -4.96 18.83 7.01
C VAL A 207 -5.08 17.53 7.79
N LEU A 208 -6.28 16.94 7.79
CA LEU A 208 -6.53 15.56 8.20
C LEU A 208 -6.94 14.74 6.98
N ILE A 209 -6.23 13.64 6.72
CA ILE A 209 -6.54 12.70 5.65
C ILE A 209 -6.95 11.36 6.26
N LEU A 210 -8.16 10.90 5.97
CA LEU A 210 -8.62 9.54 6.25
C LEU A 210 -8.66 8.73 4.95
N SER A 211 -7.71 7.81 4.77
CA SER A 211 -7.56 7.02 3.54
C SER A 211 -8.31 5.69 3.55
N GLY A 212 -9.55 5.67 4.05
CA GLY A 212 -10.45 4.51 4.03
C GLY A 212 -10.53 3.72 5.34
N ASP A 213 -11.50 2.81 5.34
CA ASP A 213 -11.90 1.95 6.45
C ASP A 213 -12.15 2.72 7.74
N ILE A 214 -13.05 3.69 7.64
CA ILE A 214 -13.46 4.53 8.77
C ILE A 214 -14.33 3.74 9.73
N ALA A 215 -15.33 3.03 9.19
CA ALA A 215 -16.21 2.11 9.89
C ALA A 215 -15.77 0.65 9.67
N ASN A 216 -16.37 -0.30 10.39
CA ASN A 216 -16.03 -1.72 10.26
C ASN A 216 -17.08 -2.53 9.47
N TYR A 217 -18.36 -2.15 9.56
CA TYR A 217 -19.47 -2.79 8.83
C TYR A 217 -20.33 -1.78 8.07
N SER A 218 -19.96 -0.50 8.10
CA SER A 218 -20.72 0.60 7.53
C SER A 218 -22.16 0.61 8.08
N THR A 219 -22.31 0.82 9.39
CA THR A 219 -23.61 1.10 10.03
C THR A 219 -23.71 2.56 10.47
N THR A 220 -24.94 3.03 10.73
CA THR A 220 -25.16 4.40 11.22
C THR A 220 -24.47 4.64 12.56
N GLU A 221 -24.52 3.66 13.48
CA GLU A 221 -23.93 3.77 14.81
C GLU A 221 -22.40 3.90 14.77
N GLU A 222 -21.74 3.17 13.86
CA GLU A 222 -20.30 3.27 13.64
C GLU A 222 -19.93 4.65 13.09
N TYR A 223 -20.71 5.18 12.16
CA TYR A 223 -20.47 6.51 11.61
C TYR A 223 -20.82 7.65 12.57
N ASP A 224 -21.79 7.48 13.47
CA ASP A 224 -22.04 8.43 14.56
C ASP A 224 -20.84 8.49 15.51
N ALA A 225 -20.24 7.33 15.83
CA ALA A 225 -19.00 7.26 16.60
C ALA A 225 -17.82 7.90 15.84
N ALA A 226 -17.68 7.64 14.54
CA ALA A 226 -16.64 8.28 13.71
C ALA A 226 -16.83 9.81 13.62
N GLN A 227 -18.07 10.31 13.58
CA GLN A 227 -18.36 11.75 13.65
C GLN A 227 -17.90 12.33 14.98
N GLN A 228 -18.15 11.64 16.10
CA GLN A 228 -17.69 12.07 17.42
C GLN A 228 -16.15 12.16 17.47
N PHE A 229 -15.44 11.17 16.92
CA PHE A 229 -13.98 11.18 16.82
C PHE A 229 -13.46 12.41 16.08
N LEU A 230 -14.04 12.70 14.90
CA LEU A 230 -13.67 13.88 14.11
C LEU A 230 -14.07 15.19 14.79
N HIS A 231 -15.23 15.23 15.46
CA HIS A 231 -15.66 16.39 16.22
C HIS A 231 -14.64 16.74 17.32
N ASN A 232 -14.19 15.75 18.09
CA ASN A 232 -13.21 15.95 19.15
C ASN A 232 -11.89 16.50 18.60
N LEU A 233 -11.34 15.89 17.53
CA LEU A 233 -10.12 16.37 16.90
C LEU A 233 -10.26 17.81 16.35
N ARG A 234 -11.42 18.16 15.79
CA ARG A 234 -11.70 19.52 15.32
C ARG A 234 -11.72 20.53 16.46
N GLN A 235 -12.23 20.18 17.64
CA GLN A 235 -12.14 21.06 18.81
C GLN A 235 -10.68 21.23 19.26
N ASP A 236 -9.90 20.16 19.22
CA ASP A 236 -8.51 20.18 19.66
C ASP A 236 -7.57 20.99 18.73
N PHE A 237 -7.81 20.94 17.41
CA PHE A 237 -6.92 21.54 16.40
C PHE A 237 -7.58 22.62 15.54
N SER A 238 -8.84 22.98 15.80
CA SER A 238 -9.60 23.99 15.06
C SER A 238 -9.69 23.72 13.55
N LEU A 239 -9.82 22.44 13.15
CA LEU A 239 -9.91 22.03 11.75
C LEU A 239 -11.28 22.39 11.12
N ASP A 240 -11.23 23.11 10.00
CA ASP A 240 -12.37 23.36 9.12
C ASP A 240 -12.71 22.10 8.30
N PRO A 241 -14.00 21.84 7.98
CA PRO A 241 -14.41 20.79 7.04
C PRO A 241 -13.61 20.70 5.73
N LYS A 242 -13.17 21.82 5.16
CA LYS A 242 -12.34 21.84 3.94
C LYS A 242 -10.95 21.22 4.14
N GLN A 243 -10.48 21.15 5.38
CA GLN A 243 -9.19 20.59 5.77
C GLN A 243 -9.26 19.09 6.08
N ILE A 244 -10.45 18.48 5.99
CA ILE A 244 -10.65 17.05 6.24
C ILE A 244 -10.93 16.36 4.90
N VAL A 245 -10.01 15.49 4.50
CA VAL A 245 -10.10 14.66 3.29
C VAL A 245 -10.58 13.27 3.71
N LEU A 246 -11.65 12.80 3.07
CA LEU A 246 -12.30 11.53 3.38
C LEU A 246 -12.39 10.68 2.12
N VAL A 247 -11.85 9.47 2.19
CA VAL A 247 -11.95 8.46 1.12
C VAL A 247 -12.52 7.18 1.73
N PRO A 248 -13.43 6.46 1.06
CA PRO A 248 -13.94 5.18 1.55
C PRO A 248 -12.98 4.02 1.28
N GLY A 249 -12.97 3.04 2.19
CA GLY A 249 -12.37 1.71 2.00
C GLY A 249 -13.39 0.59 1.80
N ASN A 250 -12.98 -0.67 1.89
CA ASN A 250 -13.87 -1.83 1.71
C ASN A 250 -14.80 -2.09 2.91
N HIS A 251 -14.47 -1.62 4.11
CA HIS A 251 -15.35 -1.68 5.28
C HIS A 251 -16.36 -0.52 5.34
N ASP A 252 -16.16 0.51 4.51
CA ASP A 252 -17.10 1.63 4.33
C ASP A 252 -18.24 1.32 3.34
N LEU A 253 -18.28 0.11 2.78
CA LEU A 253 -19.44 -0.39 2.03
C LEU A 253 -20.31 -1.26 2.93
N ASN A 254 -21.63 -1.06 2.85
CA ASN A 254 -22.56 -1.98 3.46
C ASN A 254 -22.74 -3.23 2.58
N TRP A 255 -22.11 -4.32 3.00
CA TRP A 255 -22.08 -5.60 2.29
C TRP A 255 -23.47 -6.24 2.15
N GLU A 256 -24.38 -6.01 3.10
CA GLU A 256 -25.74 -6.55 3.06
C GLU A 256 -26.62 -5.79 2.06
N LEU A 257 -26.53 -4.46 2.02
CA LEU A 257 -27.19 -3.66 0.97
C LEU A 257 -26.67 -4.05 -0.42
N ALA A 258 -25.35 -4.30 -0.54
CA ALA A 258 -24.76 -4.77 -1.78
C ALA A 258 -25.33 -6.13 -2.22
N LYS A 259 -25.57 -7.05 -1.27
CA LYS A 259 -26.19 -8.36 -1.53
C LYS A 259 -27.67 -8.24 -1.90
N GLN A 260 -28.43 -7.39 -1.21
CA GLN A 260 -29.85 -7.16 -1.46
C GLN A 260 -30.13 -6.49 -2.81
N ALA A 261 -29.11 -5.87 -3.42
CA ALA A 261 -29.19 -5.32 -4.77
C ALA A 261 -29.24 -6.40 -5.87
N TYR A 262 -28.96 -7.67 -5.56
CA TYR A 262 -28.96 -8.75 -6.53
C TYR A 262 -30.29 -9.53 -6.47
N GLN A 263 -30.99 -9.60 -7.59
CA GLN A 263 -32.28 -10.29 -7.75
C GLN A 263 -32.07 -11.64 -8.43
N LEU A 264 -32.74 -12.69 -7.97
CA LEU A 264 -32.63 -14.04 -8.54
C LEU A 264 -33.51 -14.16 -9.80
N TRP A 265 -32.98 -14.78 -10.85
CA TRP A 265 -33.69 -15.05 -12.10
C TRP A 265 -33.35 -16.44 -12.60
N ASP A 266 -34.32 -17.11 -13.22
CA ASP A 266 -34.06 -18.22 -14.11
C ASP A 266 -33.44 -17.65 -15.39
N LEU A 267 -32.34 -18.27 -15.85
CA LEU A 267 -31.51 -17.76 -16.94
C LEU A 267 -32.29 -17.68 -18.26
N GLU A 268 -33.21 -18.62 -18.50
CA GLU A 268 -34.06 -18.65 -19.68
C GLU A 268 -35.11 -17.53 -19.70
N ASP A 269 -35.53 -17.05 -18.52
CA ASP A 269 -36.55 -16.01 -18.36
C ASP A 269 -35.96 -14.59 -18.31
N TYR A 270 -34.63 -14.46 -18.20
CA TYR A 270 -33.99 -13.16 -18.12
C TYR A 270 -33.80 -12.52 -19.51
N GLU A 271 -34.61 -11.52 -19.83
CA GLU A 271 -34.58 -10.82 -21.11
C GLU A 271 -33.51 -9.70 -21.21
N GLY A 272 -32.80 -9.40 -20.11
CA GLY A 272 -31.82 -8.31 -20.07
C GLY A 272 -30.42 -8.71 -20.57
N GLU A 273 -29.55 -7.72 -20.71
CA GLU A 273 -28.16 -7.96 -21.11
C GLU A 273 -27.30 -8.38 -19.90
N LEU A 274 -26.67 -9.55 -19.98
CA LEU A 274 -25.71 -10.03 -18.99
C LEU A 274 -24.34 -9.36 -19.18
N LYS A 275 -24.07 -8.32 -18.39
CA LYS A 275 -22.77 -7.63 -18.39
C LYS A 275 -21.84 -8.25 -17.38
N ASP A 276 -20.60 -8.54 -17.78
CA ASP A 276 -19.62 -9.11 -16.85
C ASP A 276 -19.47 -8.23 -15.60
N GLY A 277 -19.48 -8.88 -14.45
CA GLY A 277 -19.44 -8.23 -13.15
C GLY A 277 -20.72 -7.52 -12.70
N HIS A 278 -21.82 -7.60 -13.45
CA HIS A 278 -23.15 -7.10 -13.07
C HIS A 278 -24.14 -8.23 -12.75
N TYR A 279 -23.70 -9.49 -12.83
CA TYR A 279 -24.48 -10.66 -12.44
C TYR A 279 -23.58 -11.70 -11.76
N ILE A 280 -24.21 -12.64 -11.05
CA ILE A 280 -23.58 -13.78 -10.41
C ILE A 280 -24.24 -15.04 -10.93
N LYS A 281 -23.46 -15.96 -11.50
CA LYS A 281 -23.97 -17.29 -11.88
C LYS A 281 -24.11 -18.14 -10.60
N VAL A 282 -25.33 -18.55 -10.28
CA VAL A 282 -25.61 -19.41 -9.11
C VAL A 282 -25.56 -20.89 -9.52
N SER A 283 -26.12 -21.22 -10.69
CA SER A 283 -26.06 -22.53 -11.33
C SER A 283 -26.08 -22.36 -12.87
N GLU A 284 -26.15 -23.46 -13.63
CA GLU A 284 -26.34 -23.40 -15.09
C GLU A 284 -27.68 -22.77 -15.50
N GLU A 285 -28.69 -22.85 -14.63
CA GLU A 285 -30.07 -22.40 -14.92
C GLU A 285 -30.44 -21.13 -14.16
N VAL A 286 -29.68 -20.75 -13.13
CA VAL A 286 -30.04 -19.67 -12.22
C VAL A 286 -28.94 -18.63 -12.12
N ILE A 287 -29.32 -17.37 -12.26
CA ILE A 287 -28.44 -16.21 -12.12
C ILE A 287 -28.99 -15.24 -11.08
N ARG A 288 -28.11 -14.38 -10.56
CA ARG A 288 -28.50 -13.18 -9.84
C ARG A 288 -28.06 -11.95 -10.59
N VAL A 289 -28.99 -11.05 -10.90
CA VAL A 289 -28.73 -9.83 -11.66
C VAL A 289 -28.79 -8.62 -10.74
N ARG A 290 -27.82 -7.72 -10.88
CA ARG A 290 -27.67 -6.53 -10.06
C ARG A 290 -28.59 -5.39 -10.50
N ASP A 291 -29.32 -4.83 -9.54
CA ASP A 291 -30.00 -3.54 -9.66
C ASP A 291 -28.99 -2.42 -9.33
N GLU A 292 -28.57 -1.66 -10.34
CA GLU A 292 -27.56 -0.60 -10.17
C GLU A 292 -27.97 0.51 -9.19
N ALA A 293 -29.26 0.85 -9.14
CA ALA A 293 -29.74 1.91 -8.26
C ALA A 293 -29.67 1.47 -6.79
N LYS A 294 -30.08 0.23 -6.49
CA LYS A 294 -29.92 -0.37 -5.17
C LYS A 294 -28.46 -0.63 -4.83
N TYR A 295 -27.67 -1.09 -5.81
CA TYR A 295 -26.27 -1.42 -5.60
C TYR A 295 -25.48 -0.22 -5.10
N ARG A 296 -25.66 0.95 -5.73
CA ARG A 296 -25.02 2.20 -5.31
C ARG A 296 -25.31 2.61 -3.85
N GLN A 297 -26.43 2.18 -3.29
CA GLN A 297 -26.79 2.46 -1.88
C GLN A 297 -25.87 1.78 -0.86
N ARG A 298 -24.99 0.86 -1.27
CA ARG A 298 -23.98 0.31 -0.35
C ARG A 298 -23.06 1.38 0.25
N PHE A 299 -22.92 2.55 -0.38
CA PHE A 299 -22.19 3.69 0.16
C PHE A 299 -23.08 4.72 0.88
N ALA A 300 -24.38 4.44 1.08
CA ALA A 300 -25.33 5.43 1.61
C ALA A 300 -24.94 5.92 3.01
N HIS A 301 -24.49 5.04 3.91
CA HIS A 301 -24.08 5.43 5.25
C HIS A 301 -22.78 6.27 5.22
N PHE A 302 -21.77 5.87 4.43
CA PHE A 302 -20.58 6.69 4.19
C PHE A 302 -20.94 8.07 3.60
N SER A 303 -21.91 8.13 2.68
CA SER A 303 -22.39 9.38 2.10
C SER A 303 -23.04 10.31 3.12
N GLN A 304 -23.83 9.76 4.04
CA GLN A 304 -24.46 10.53 5.13
C GLN A 304 -23.40 11.02 6.12
N PHE A 305 -22.45 10.16 6.49
CA PHE A 305 -21.28 10.53 7.30
C PHE A 305 -20.49 11.67 6.67
N TYR A 306 -20.15 11.53 5.38
CA TYR A 306 -19.45 12.55 4.61
C TYR A 306 -20.24 13.87 4.59
N GLN A 307 -21.57 13.82 4.44
CA GLN A 307 -22.42 15.02 4.52
C GLN A 307 -22.35 15.71 5.88
N ALA A 308 -22.35 14.96 6.98
CA ALA A 308 -22.26 15.52 8.32
C ALA A 308 -20.95 16.29 8.54
N ILE A 309 -19.86 15.87 7.89
CA ILE A 309 -18.56 16.52 7.99
C ILE A 309 -18.41 17.65 6.97
N LYS A 310 -18.74 17.40 5.70
CA LYS A 310 -18.43 18.25 4.53
C LYS A 310 -19.62 19.11 4.07
N ALA A 311 -20.76 19.03 4.74
CA ALA A 311 -22.03 19.70 4.43
C ALA A 311 -22.65 19.34 3.05
N GLN A 312 -22.08 18.36 2.34
CA GLN A 312 -22.56 17.83 1.06
C GLN A 312 -22.41 16.31 1.07
N PRO A 313 -23.36 15.54 0.54
CA PRO A 313 -23.26 14.08 0.52
C PRO A 313 -22.13 13.60 -0.38
N TYR A 314 -21.54 12.46 -0.03
CA TYR A 314 -20.62 11.79 -0.93
C TYR A 314 -21.37 11.30 -2.18
N PRO A 315 -20.87 11.55 -3.40
CA PRO A 315 -21.58 11.14 -4.59
C PRO A 315 -21.66 9.62 -4.71
N LEU A 316 -22.88 9.11 -4.89
CA LEU A 316 -23.13 7.69 -5.20
C LEU A 316 -22.92 7.36 -6.68
N ASP A 317 -22.86 8.39 -7.54
CA ASP A 317 -22.47 8.25 -8.93
C ASP A 317 -20.95 8.13 -9.05
N TYR A 318 -20.47 6.98 -9.53
CA TYR A 318 -19.04 6.69 -9.63
C TYR A 318 -18.27 7.70 -10.49
N HIS A 319 -18.93 8.34 -11.46
CA HIS A 319 -18.32 9.36 -12.33
C HIS A 319 -17.89 10.63 -11.56
N GLN A 320 -18.41 10.80 -10.34
CA GLN A 320 -18.18 11.96 -9.48
C GLN A 320 -17.32 11.61 -8.26
N GLN A 321 -16.81 10.38 -8.14
CA GLN A 321 -16.01 9.92 -7.00
C GLN A 321 -14.50 10.24 -7.13
N GLY A 322 -14.18 11.30 -7.86
CA GLY A 322 -12.87 11.96 -7.87
C GLY A 322 -13.03 13.36 -7.28
N ILE A 323 -12.84 13.48 -5.97
CA ILE A 323 -13.14 14.70 -5.21
C ILE A 323 -11.85 15.50 -5.02
N ILE A 324 -11.90 16.80 -5.35
CA ILE A 324 -10.77 17.72 -5.22
C ILE A 324 -10.98 18.61 -3.99
N ASP A 325 -10.07 18.51 -3.03
CA ASP A 325 -9.95 19.43 -1.91
C ASP A 325 -8.79 20.41 -2.17
N HIS A 326 -9.12 21.68 -2.43
CA HIS A 326 -8.15 22.75 -2.68
C HIS A 326 -7.93 23.58 -1.42
N LEU A 327 -6.69 23.64 -0.94
CA LEU A 327 -6.27 24.41 0.23
C LEU A 327 -5.28 25.51 -0.20
N PRO A 328 -5.77 26.70 -0.58
CA PRO A 328 -4.93 27.75 -1.16
C PRO A 328 -3.92 28.33 -0.16
N GLU A 329 -4.24 28.36 1.13
CA GLU A 329 -3.34 28.88 2.18
C GLU A 329 -2.06 28.04 2.32
N GLN A 330 -2.19 26.72 2.16
CA GLN A 330 -1.08 25.77 2.19
C GLN A 330 -0.51 25.49 0.77
N ASN A 331 -1.11 26.07 -0.27
CA ASN A 331 -0.80 25.73 -1.67
C ASN A 331 -0.89 24.21 -1.97
N LEU A 332 -1.89 23.54 -1.38
CA LEU A 332 -2.13 22.11 -1.54
C LEU A 332 -3.38 21.84 -2.39
N LEU A 333 -3.29 20.78 -3.17
CA LEU A 333 -4.41 20.21 -3.92
C LEU A 333 -4.45 18.70 -3.65
N ILE A 334 -5.52 18.23 -3.03
CA ILE A 334 -5.67 16.83 -2.66
C ILE A 334 -6.81 16.22 -3.47
N LEU A 335 -6.52 15.11 -4.18
CA LEU A 335 -7.50 14.37 -4.97
C LEU A 335 -7.84 13.05 -4.27
N GLY A 336 -9.04 12.94 -3.72
CA GLY A 336 -9.59 11.70 -3.17
C GLY A 336 -10.23 10.84 -4.27
N LEU A 337 -9.89 9.56 -4.33
CA LEU A 337 -10.38 8.60 -5.32
C LEU A 337 -10.97 7.36 -4.64
N ASN A 338 -12.18 6.95 -5.05
CA ASN A 338 -12.77 5.70 -4.56
C ASN A 338 -12.11 4.49 -5.23
N SER A 339 -11.36 3.71 -4.45
CA SER A 339 -10.77 2.44 -4.90
C SER A 339 -11.67 1.22 -4.69
N ALA A 340 -12.76 1.37 -3.94
CA ALA A 340 -13.65 0.29 -3.52
C ALA A 340 -14.93 0.20 -4.38
N TRP A 341 -15.06 1.04 -5.41
CA TRP A 341 -16.31 1.23 -6.15
C TRP A 341 -16.83 -0.01 -6.90
N GLN A 342 -16.01 -1.05 -7.15
CA GLN A 342 -16.49 -2.31 -7.75
C GLN A 342 -16.57 -3.47 -6.75
N LEU A 343 -16.33 -3.21 -5.47
CA LEU A 343 -16.34 -4.24 -4.45
C LEU A 343 -17.74 -4.51 -3.92
N ASP A 344 -18.01 -5.79 -3.65
CA ASP A 344 -19.19 -6.26 -2.93
C ASP A 344 -18.99 -7.67 -2.34
N HIS A 345 -20.06 -8.18 -1.70
CA HIS A 345 -20.15 -9.50 -1.09
C HIS A 345 -19.67 -10.69 -1.93
N HIS A 346 -19.73 -10.58 -3.25
CA HIS A 346 -19.27 -11.61 -4.17
C HIS A 346 -17.94 -11.21 -4.83
N PHE A 347 -17.85 -10.00 -5.37
CA PHE A 347 -16.67 -9.50 -6.08
C PHE A 347 -15.73 -8.73 -5.16
N LYS A 348 -15.04 -9.47 -4.27
CA LYS A 348 -14.15 -8.90 -3.25
C LYS A 348 -12.78 -8.43 -3.74
N TYR A 349 -12.44 -8.75 -4.99
CA TYR A 349 -11.08 -8.62 -5.54
C TYR A 349 -11.08 -7.77 -6.81
N ARG A 350 -11.80 -6.66 -6.79
CA ARG A 350 -11.95 -5.72 -7.92
C ARG A 350 -11.64 -4.29 -7.51
N ALA A 351 -10.68 -4.11 -6.61
CA ALA A 351 -10.23 -2.78 -6.24
C ALA A 351 -9.68 -2.09 -7.50
N SER A 352 -10.15 -0.89 -7.80
CA SER A 352 -9.77 -0.14 -9.00
C SER A 352 -10.18 1.33 -8.87
N ILE A 353 -9.62 2.20 -9.71
CA ILE A 353 -10.04 3.60 -9.80
C ILE A 353 -10.98 3.77 -10.99
N HIS A 354 -12.13 4.41 -10.79
CA HIS A 354 -13.09 4.63 -11.88
C HIS A 354 -12.48 5.57 -12.95
N PRO A 355 -12.31 5.13 -14.22
CA PRO A 355 -11.54 5.86 -15.22
C PRO A 355 -12.15 7.21 -15.59
N VAL A 356 -13.49 7.28 -15.68
CA VAL A 356 -14.19 8.54 -15.96
C VAL A 356 -14.06 9.55 -14.81
N ALA A 357 -14.05 9.08 -13.56
CA ALA A 357 -13.95 9.95 -12.39
C ALA A 357 -12.57 10.62 -12.34
N LEU A 358 -11.52 9.82 -12.57
CA LEU A 358 -10.15 10.32 -12.70
C LEU A 358 -10.01 11.31 -13.86
N SER A 359 -10.53 10.96 -15.03
CA SER A 359 -10.46 11.81 -16.22
C SER A 359 -11.16 13.16 -16.00
N ASN A 360 -12.32 13.16 -15.35
CA ASN A 360 -13.05 14.37 -14.98
C ASN A 360 -12.22 15.23 -14.02
N ALA A 361 -11.70 14.63 -12.96
CA ALA A 361 -10.85 15.33 -11.97
C ALA A 361 -9.59 15.92 -12.62
N ILE A 362 -8.81 15.13 -13.37
CA ILE A 362 -7.61 15.62 -14.08
C ILE A 362 -7.97 16.74 -15.07
N THR A 363 -9.13 16.65 -15.73
CA THR A 363 -9.59 17.70 -16.65
C THR A 363 -9.91 19.00 -15.91
N GLU A 364 -10.57 18.92 -14.75
CA GLU A 364 -10.80 20.07 -13.88
C GLU A 364 -9.45 20.67 -13.44
N ILE A 365 -8.53 19.83 -12.97
CA ILE A 365 -7.20 20.28 -12.50
C ILE A 365 -6.41 21.00 -13.58
N ARG A 366 -6.43 20.47 -14.80
CA ARG A 366 -5.75 21.08 -15.94
C ARG A 366 -6.38 22.41 -16.36
N ARG A 367 -7.71 22.55 -16.23
CA ARG A 367 -8.45 23.73 -16.69
C ARG A 367 -8.47 24.85 -15.66
N ASN A 368 -8.31 24.55 -14.37
CA ASN A 368 -8.30 25.55 -13.31
C ASN A 368 -6.88 26.16 -13.12
N PRO A 369 -6.68 27.46 -13.40
CA PRO A 369 -5.38 28.11 -13.25
C PRO A 369 -4.86 28.10 -11.81
N ASP A 370 -5.74 28.14 -10.81
CA ASP A 370 -5.38 28.22 -9.39
C ASP A 370 -4.63 26.95 -8.95
N TYR A 371 -4.91 25.81 -9.58
CA TYR A 371 -4.32 24.52 -9.22
C TYR A 371 -2.95 24.27 -9.85
N ARG A 372 -2.51 25.14 -10.78
CA ARG A 372 -1.28 24.92 -11.56
C ARG A 372 -0.06 24.79 -10.66
N ASN A 373 0.06 25.65 -9.66
CA ASN A 373 1.24 25.74 -8.79
C ASN A 373 1.09 25.00 -7.45
N CYS A 374 -0.05 24.35 -7.21
CA CYS A 374 -0.25 23.58 -5.99
C CYS A 374 0.61 22.31 -5.98
N LEU A 375 1.08 21.95 -4.79
CA LEU A 375 1.57 20.61 -4.52
C LEU A 375 0.38 19.64 -4.53
N LYS A 376 0.47 18.62 -5.40
CA LYS A 376 -0.63 17.71 -5.69
C LYS A 376 -0.44 16.36 -5.01
N ILE A 377 -1.43 15.95 -4.23
CA ILE A 377 -1.46 14.69 -3.48
C ILE A 377 -2.69 13.89 -3.92
N ALA A 378 -2.52 12.63 -4.30
CA ALA A 378 -3.64 11.72 -4.54
C ALA A 378 -3.88 10.86 -3.29
N VAL A 379 -5.12 10.48 -3.01
CA VAL A 379 -5.48 9.64 -1.87
C VAL A 379 -6.48 8.59 -2.33
N TRP A 380 -6.21 7.33 -2.03
CA TRP A 380 -7.18 6.22 -2.17
C TRP A 380 -6.94 5.19 -1.06
N HIS A 381 -7.70 4.09 -1.00
CA HIS A 381 -7.58 3.11 0.08
C HIS A 381 -6.69 1.90 -0.30
N HIS A 382 -7.07 1.15 -1.34
CA HIS A 382 -6.45 -0.12 -1.67
C HIS A 382 -5.02 0.03 -2.23
N ALA A 383 -4.10 -0.83 -1.78
CA ALA A 383 -2.72 -0.79 -2.23
C ALA A 383 -2.58 -1.23 -3.70
N LEU A 384 -1.50 -0.74 -4.35
CA LEU A 384 -1.04 -1.25 -5.65
C LEU A 384 -0.39 -2.62 -5.52
N ASN A 385 0.25 -2.86 -4.37
CA ASN A 385 0.93 -4.10 -4.04
C ASN A 385 0.42 -4.56 -2.67
N SER A 386 -0.23 -5.73 -2.63
CA SER A 386 -0.55 -6.43 -1.39
C SER A 386 -0.17 -7.90 -1.55
N ALA A 387 0.05 -8.59 -0.44
CA ALA A 387 0.21 -10.05 -0.45
C ALA A 387 -1.11 -10.76 -0.83
N GLY A 388 -2.23 -10.04 -0.81
CA GLY A 388 -3.57 -10.52 -1.12
C GLY A 388 -4.01 -10.26 -2.58
N SER A 389 -5.21 -10.75 -2.90
CA SER A 389 -5.89 -10.53 -4.19
C SER A 389 -6.72 -9.25 -4.23
N ASP A 390 -6.70 -8.45 -3.17
CA ASP A 390 -7.48 -7.23 -2.94
C ASP A 390 -6.78 -5.93 -3.39
N ARG A 391 -5.61 -6.04 -4.03
CA ARG A 391 -4.88 -4.90 -4.62
C ARG A 391 -5.54 -4.35 -5.88
N ILE A 392 -5.17 -3.12 -6.24
CA ILE A 392 -5.47 -2.57 -7.56
C ILE A 392 -4.52 -3.19 -8.59
N THR A 393 -5.07 -3.86 -9.60
CA THR A 393 -4.29 -4.52 -10.66
C THR A 393 -4.05 -3.60 -11.86
N ASP A 394 -5.02 -2.78 -12.25
CA ASP A 394 -4.83 -1.76 -13.29
C ASP A 394 -4.16 -0.53 -12.70
N GLN A 395 -2.86 -0.39 -12.94
CA GLN A 395 -2.06 0.73 -12.46
C GLN A 395 -1.91 1.87 -13.50
N GLY A 396 -2.60 1.79 -14.66
CA GLY A 396 -2.49 2.80 -15.72
C GLY A 396 -2.92 4.21 -15.28
N PHE A 397 -3.74 4.31 -14.22
CA PHE A 397 -4.11 5.59 -13.63
C PHE A 397 -2.94 6.34 -12.96
N ILE A 398 -1.93 5.63 -12.46
CA ILE A 398 -0.76 6.23 -11.82
C ILE A 398 0.03 7.05 -12.84
N GLU A 399 0.14 6.56 -14.07
CA GLU A 399 0.77 7.30 -15.17
C GLU A 399 0.04 8.61 -15.46
N GLN A 400 -1.29 8.59 -15.44
CA GLN A 400 -2.11 9.79 -15.64
C GLN A 400 -1.90 10.81 -14.52
N LEU A 401 -1.82 10.35 -13.27
CA LEU A 401 -1.49 11.20 -12.11
C LEU A 401 -0.08 11.81 -12.26
N ALA A 402 0.91 11.02 -12.69
CA ALA A 402 2.26 11.51 -12.95
C ALA A 402 2.29 12.59 -14.02
N VAL A 403 1.62 12.37 -15.16
CA VAL A 403 1.51 13.37 -16.22
C VAL A 403 0.78 14.62 -15.75
N ALA A 404 -0.22 14.48 -14.87
CA ALA A 404 -0.95 15.59 -14.26
C ALA A 404 -0.17 16.34 -13.16
N GLY A 405 1.07 15.92 -12.86
CA GLY A 405 1.97 16.61 -11.93
C GLY A 405 1.72 16.28 -10.46
N PHE A 406 1.11 15.14 -10.16
CA PHE A 406 1.03 14.62 -8.79
C PHE A 406 2.42 14.20 -8.30
N ARG A 407 2.76 14.59 -7.06
CA ARG A 407 4.05 14.29 -6.42
C ARG A 407 3.95 13.10 -5.48
N PHE A 408 2.79 12.95 -4.85
CA PHE A 408 2.53 11.97 -3.79
C PHE A 408 1.25 11.21 -4.04
N PHE A 409 1.20 9.98 -3.54
CA PHE A 409 -0.06 9.36 -3.21
C PHE A 409 -0.04 8.69 -1.84
N LEU A 410 -1.18 8.78 -1.16
CA LEU A 410 -1.40 8.21 0.17
C LEU A 410 -2.43 7.09 0.06
N HIS A 411 -2.17 5.99 0.78
CA HIS A 411 -3.13 4.89 0.88
C HIS A 411 -3.04 4.13 2.20
N GLY A 412 -3.91 3.12 2.35
CA GLY A 412 -4.04 2.25 3.52
C GLY A 412 -4.13 0.77 3.16
N HIS A 413 -5.11 0.08 3.75
CA HIS A 413 -5.57 -1.29 3.43
C HIS A 413 -4.64 -2.42 3.87
N ILE A 414 -3.32 -2.25 3.72
CA ILE A 414 -2.34 -3.30 4.01
C ILE A 414 -1.93 -3.36 5.49
N HIS A 415 -2.47 -2.45 6.32
CA HIS A 415 -2.25 -2.36 7.77
C HIS A 415 -0.78 -2.19 8.19
N LYS A 416 0.08 -1.74 7.27
CA LYS A 416 1.51 -1.49 7.51
C LYS A 416 1.93 -0.15 6.93
N ALA A 417 2.63 0.66 7.72
CA ALA A 417 3.28 1.86 7.20
C ALA A 417 4.45 1.46 6.30
N GLU A 418 4.41 1.94 5.05
CA GLU A 418 5.37 1.64 3.99
C GLU A 418 5.62 2.86 3.11
N THR A 419 6.76 2.87 2.44
CA THR A 419 7.12 3.89 1.44
C THR A 419 7.71 3.24 0.21
N SER A 420 7.55 3.86 -0.96
CA SER A 420 8.23 3.46 -2.17
C SER A 420 8.20 4.57 -3.23
N LEU A 421 9.03 4.44 -4.25
CA LEU A 421 9.07 5.38 -5.37
C LEU A 421 8.51 4.73 -6.64
N PHE A 422 7.44 5.30 -7.19
CA PHE A 422 6.99 4.98 -8.54
C PHE A 422 7.64 5.92 -9.54
N ARG A 423 8.38 5.37 -10.51
CA ARG A 423 8.99 6.14 -11.60
C ARG A 423 8.24 5.89 -12.90
N TYR A 424 7.58 6.93 -13.41
CA TYR A 424 6.93 6.90 -14.72
C TYR A 424 7.96 6.99 -15.85
N ASP A 425 8.89 7.94 -15.73
CA ASP A 425 10.03 8.06 -16.62
C ASP A 425 11.27 7.53 -15.89
N LEU A 426 11.94 6.57 -16.50
CA LEU A 426 13.13 5.91 -15.96
C LEU A 426 14.39 6.77 -16.09
N SER A 427 14.32 7.93 -16.74
CA SER A 427 15.40 8.91 -16.73
C SER A 427 15.67 9.41 -15.30
N LEU A 428 16.91 9.86 -15.05
CA LEU A 428 17.33 10.36 -13.72
C LEU A 428 16.45 11.53 -13.23
N ASP A 429 15.99 12.37 -14.17
CA ASP A 429 15.11 13.53 -13.93
C ASP A 429 13.64 13.22 -14.24
N GLY A 430 13.29 11.94 -14.37
CA GLY A 430 11.97 11.49 -14.76
C GLY A 430 10.89 11.82 -13.73
N ARG A 431 9.62 11.83 -14.16
CA ARG A 431 8.50 12.04 -13.25
C ARG A 431 8.41 10.90 -12.24
N LYS A 432 8.30 11.28 -10.97
CA LYS A 432 8.26 10.37 -9.83
C LYS A 432 7.05 10.66 -8.94
N LEU A 433 6.41 9.60 -8.45
CA LEU A 433 5.40 9.65 -7.41
C LEU A 433 5.90 8.90 -6.20
N ASP A 434 5.97 9.58 -5.06
CA ASP A 434 6.27 8.93 -3.79
C ASP A 434 4.98 8.34 -3.20
N ARG A 435 5.04 7.06 -2.86
CA ARG A 435 3.99 6.32 -2.17
C ARG A 435 4.18 6.47 -0.67
N ILE A 436 3.12 6.86 0.04
CA ILE A 436 3.10 6.92 1.50
C ILE A 436 1.93 6.08 2.00
N CYS A 437 2.22 4.93 2.61
CA CYS A 437 1.19 4.08 3.20
C CYS A 437 1.08 4.38 4.70
N ALA A 438 -0.15 4.58 5.18
CA ALA A 438 -0.42 4.52 6.60
C ALA A 438 -0.51 3.05 7.05
N GLY A 439 -0.05 2.78 8.27
CA GLY A 439 -0.48 1.56 8.96
C GLY A 439 -1.93 1.71 9.44
N THR A 440 -2.42 0.69 10.12
CA THR A 440 -3.80 0.74 10.64
C THR A 440 -3.89 1.53 11.94
N PHE A 441 -4.83 2.47 12.03
CA PHE A 441 -5.04 3.23 13.25
C PHE A 441 -5.76 2.41 14.33
N GLY A 442 -6.77 1.61 13.94
CA GLY A 442 -7.68 0.96 14.87
C GLY A 442 -8.28 -0.37 14.41
N ALA A 443 -7.74 -0.99 13.36
CA ALA A 443 -8.25 -2.29 12.89
C ALA A 443 -8.22 -3.35 14.01
N PRO A 444 -9.16 -4.31 14.01
CA PRO A 444 -9.19 -5.38 14.99
C PRO A 444 -7.86 -6.13 15.11
N THR A 445 -7.49 -6.57 16.30
CA THR A 445 -6.22 -7.29 16.56
C THR A 445 -5.97 -8.50 15.65
N LYS A 446 -7.04 -9.18 15.22
CA LYS A 446 -6.99 -10.31 14.29
C LYS A 446 -6.55 -9.92 12.86
N GLU A 447 -6.59 -8.64 12.54
CA GLU A 447 -6.27 -8.06 11.23
C GLU A 447 -4.90 -7.34 11.24
N LEU A 448 -4.23 -7.29 12.39
CA LEU A 448 -2.87 -6.76 12.49
C LEU A 448 -1.87 -7.66 11.77
N VAL A 449 -0.94 -7.04 11.05
CA VAL A 449 0.19 -7.74 10.45
C VAL A 449 1.25 -7.99 11.51
N SER A 450 1.83 -9.20 11.54
CA SER A 450 2.85 -9.53 12.54
C SER A 450 4.04 -8.56 12.46
N GLY A 451 4.41 -7.96 13.59
CA GLY A 451 5.46 -6.94 13.66
C GLY A 451 4.99 -5.51 13.38
N TYR A 452 3.73 -5.32 12.96
CA TYR A 452 3.14 -4.02 12.66
C TYR A 452 1.99 -3.76 13.65
N PRO A 453 2.25 -3.02 14.73
CA PRO A 453 1.20 -2.60 15.67
C PRO A 453 0.30 -1.55 15.02
N TRP A 454 -0.68 -1.01 15.74
CA TRP A 454 -1.43 0.14 15.25
C TRP A 454 -0.52 1.34 15.02
N GLN A 455 -0.78 2.10 13.96
CA GLN A 455 0.07 3.18 13.50
C GLN A 455 -0.71 4.38 12.97
N TYR A 456 -0.03 5.51 12.92
CA TYR A 456 -0.43 6.64 12.09
C TYR A 456 0.80 7.40 11.59
N ASN A 457 0.60 8.24 10.57
CA ASN A 457 1.66 9.11 10.05
C ASN A 457 1.35 10.60 10.29
N LEU A 458 2.37 11.35 10.70
CA LEU A 458 2.39 12.81 10.64
C LEU A 458 3.34 13.23 9.53
N LEU A 459 2.81 13.93 8.53
CA LEU A 459 3.56 14.48 7.41
C LEU A 459 3.84 15.96 7.68
N THR A 460 5.13 16.33 7.67
CA THR A 460 5.57 17.69 7.91
C THR A 460 6.29 18.21 6.67
N PHE A 461 5.75 19.25 6.04
CA PHE A 461 6.41 19.95 4.95
C PHE A 461 7.14 21.18 5.50
N GLU A 462 8.44 21.25 5.25
CA GLU A 462 9.28 22.40 5.62
C GLU A 462 10.23 22.72 4.47
N GLY A 463 10.05 23.87 3.83
CA GLY A 463 10.81 24.24 2.64
C GLY A 463 10.63 23.24 1.50
N ASN A 464 11.74 22.64 1.05
CA ASN A 464 11.73 21.63 -0.03
C ASN A 464 11.76 20.18 0.48
N GLN A 465 11.42 19.95 1.75
CA GLN A 465 11.49 18.64 2.39
C GLN A 465 10.13 18.24 2.96
N LEU A 466 9.72 17.01 2.66
CA LEU A 466 8.68 16.31 3.39
C LEU A 466 9.34 15.36 4.39
N THR A 467 8.94 15.43 5.65
CA THR A 467 9.26 14.41 6.65
C THR A 467 8.00 13.63 7.00
N VAL A 468 8.06 12.31 6.87
CA VAL A 468 6.98 11.40 7.26
C VAL A 468 7.39 10.74 8.56
N ARG A 469 6.73 11.11 9.66
CA ARG A 469 6.93 10.51 10.98
C ARG A 469 5.86 9.47 11.26
N THR A 470 6.28 8.28 11.64
CA THR A 470 5.38 7.17 11.96
C THR A 470 5.33 6.97 13.47
N ARG A 471 4.11 6.87 14.00
CA ARG A 471 3.83 6.62 15.40
C ARG A 471 3.17 5.26 15.55
N ARG A 472 3.33 4.62 16.70
CA ARG A 472 2.73 3.32 17.00
C ARG A 472 2.13 3.23 18.40
N ARG A 473 1.16 2.34 18.59
CA ARG A 473 0.70 1.86 19.91
C ARG A 473 0.60 0.34 19.90
N GLU A 474 1.12 -0.33 20.94
CA GLU A 474 1.15 -1.81 21.01
C GLU A 474 -0.17 -2.39 21.54
N GLU A 475 -0.85 -1.61 22.37
CA GLU A 475 -2.09 -1.97 23.03
C GLU A 475 -3.18 -1.05 22.50
N GLU A 476 -4.39 -1.58 22.32
CA GLU A 476 -5.52 -0.85 21.72
C GLU A 476 -5.79 0.50 22.43
N ASN A 477 -5.59 0.51 23.75
CA ASN A 477 -5.78 1.69 24.60
C ASN A 477 -4.46 2.19 25.22
N GLY A 478 -3.32 1.79 24.64
CA GLY A 478 -2.00 2.26 25.04
C GLY A 478 -1.67 3.66 24.52
N ALA A 479 -0.58 4.22 25.02
CA ALA A 479 -0.04 5.49 24.52
C ALA A 479 0.66 5.30 23.17
N TRP A 480 0.58 6.33 22.34
CA TRP A 480 1.37 6.42 21.12
C TRP A 480 2.84 6.68 21.46
N LYS A 481 3.74 6.16 20.63
CA LYS A 481 5.19 6.30 20.78
C LYS A 481 5.88 6.29 19.40
N PRO A 482 7.16 6.70 19.30
CA PRO A 482 7.90 6.62 18.06
C PRO A 482 7.96 5.19 17.50
N ASP A 483 7.79 5.04 16.19
CA ASP A 483 7.97 3.79 15.46
C ASP A 483 9.28 3.78 14.70
N SER A 484 10.36 3.40 15.39
CA SER A 484 11.75 3.39 14.90
C SER A 484 12.03 2.30 13.84
N ARG A 485 11.23 2.24 12.78
CA ARG A 485 11.33 1.21 11.72
C ARG A 485 12.16 1.61 10.51
N TRP A 486 12.36 2.90 10.29
CA TRP A 486 12.97 3.38 9.05
C TRP A 486 14.49 3.23 9.13
N THR A 487 15.05 2.37 8.28
CA THR A 487 16.47 2.05 8.32
C THR A 487 17.31 3.24 7.80
N GLN A 488 18.48 3.43 8.40
CA GLN A 488 19.45 4.45 7.96
C GLN A 488 20.65 3.82 7.23
N GLY A 489 20.55 2.54 6.89
CA GLY A 489 21.66 1.73 6.40
C GLY A 489 22.32 0.88 7.50
N PRO A 490 23.36 0.10 7.14
CA PRO A 490 23.92 -0.94 8.00
C PRO A 490 24.50 -0.40 9.32
N GLY A 491 24.12 -1.02 10.44
CA GLY A 491 24.69 -0.73 11.77
C GLY A 491 24.13 0.51 12.48
N LEU A 492 23.17 1.21 11.89
CA LEU A 492 22.49 2.36 12.48
C LEU A 492 21.11 1.94 13.01
N GLY A 493 20.68 2.56 14.13
CA GLY A 493 19.35 2.36 14.68
C GLY A 493 18.26 2.89 13.73
N GLY A 494 17.07 2.30 13.79
CA GLY A 494 15.94 2.81 13.00
C GLY A 494 15.47 4.17 13.48
N LEU A 495 15.02 5.01 12.55
CA LEU A 495 14.36 6.28 12.83
C LEU A 495 12.85 6.11 12.89
N ASP A 496 12.20 7.00 13.63
CA ASP A 496 10.74 7.14 13.65
C ASP A 496 10.19 7.94 12.47
N SER A 497 11.08 8.38 11.57
CA SER A 497 10.73 9.16 10.38
C SER A 497 11.69 8.90 9.22
N TYR A 498 11.22 9.22 8.03
CA TYR A 498 12.04 9.34 6.82
C TYR A 498 11.70 10.63 6.08
N SER A 499 12.57 11.07 5.18
CA SER A 499 12.38 12.31 4.44
C SER A 499 12.40 12.11 2.94
N ILE A 500 11.64 12.95 2.25
CA ILE A 500 11.54 13.01 0.79
C ILE A 500 11.85 14.45 0.36
N GLU A 501 12.75 14.59 -0.61
CA GLU A 501 13.02 15.87 -1.27
C GLU A 501 11.98 16.14 -2.38
N LEU A 502 11.42 17.34 -2.37
CA LEU A 502 10.29 17.74 -3.22
C LEU A 502 10.70 18.05 -4.65
#